data_AF-A0A7W2IWK2-F1
#
_entry.id   AF-A0A7W2IWK2-F1
#
_cell.length_a   1.000
_cell.length_b   1.000
_cell.length_c   1.000
_cell.angle_alpha   90.00
_cell.angle_beta   90.00
_cell.angle_gamma   90.00
#
_symmetry.space_group_name_H-M   'P 1'
#
loop_
_entity.id
_entity.type
_entity.pdbx_description
1 polymer ?
#
loop_
_entity_poly.entity_id
_entity_poly.type
_entity_poly.pdbx_seq_one_letter_code
_entity_poly.pdbx_strand_id
1 'polypeptide(L)'
;MLLQRITILFIFLNISTVFAQEDYQFSADILAQIDKDTVSWKYQTGATALSFSGYYKEVLKIWDKNGVRKQKITADDSLYFASSKKINAKDYIIKQSKNAQVIIINEAHHVASHRTFTTSLLKELYKNGYRYLGLEALQDVSVNQQKYAVTETGYYTKEPEFGNLVYEALKIGYTLFHYEAAEGKNNKEREIEQAQNIQNFMKIVPNGKFIIHCGYAHAYENDYPAWGKAMAGRLKESMNIDPFTIDQTQFLERFDTANNHLFTNLNTTGAPIVLIDKNGVVFNGKTDPKQTDVVVIHPPTKYINNRADWFIKGKTKYSVPASKSNNNKPLLVLAYRNAEFENKGTPADVIEITNNHAAKDLYLAKGKYTIVIKDKNYQIIDQYQVKIK
;
A
#
# COMPACT_ATOMS: atom_id res chain seq x y z
N MET A 1 34.38 35.26 10.30
CA MET A 1 34.77 34.09 11.11
C MET A 1 33.82 34.06 12.30
N LEU A 2 32.97 33.09 12.59
CA LEU A 2 32.88 31.66 12.27
C LEU A 2 31.37 31.38 12.25
N LEU A 3 30.79 30.89 11.14
CA LEU A 3 29.38 30.49 11.12
C LEU A 3 29.32 29.00 11.49
N GLN A 4 28.85 28.72 12.69
CA GLN A 4 28.72 27.39 13.27
C GLN A 4 27.67 26.60 12.47
N ARG A 5 28.10 25.53 11.79
CA ARG A 5 27.23 24.58 11.09
C ARG A 5 26.41 23.80 12.13
N ILE A 6 25.09 23.94 12.08
CA ILE A 6 24.18 23.07 12.83
C ILE A 6 24.06 21.77 12.05
N THR A 7 24.79 20.75 12.50
CA THR A 7 24.63 19.37 12.05
C THR A 7 23.41 18.79 12.76
N ILE A 8 22.28 18.66 12.07
CA ILE A 8 21.14 17.89 12.59
C ILE A 8 21.49 16.40 12.40
N LEU A 9 22.03 15.83 13.46
CA LEU A 9 22.27 14.40 13.60
C LEU A 9 20.96 13.76 14.11
N PHE A 10 20.25 13.02 13.27
CA PHE A 10 19.10 12.22 13.70
C PHE A 10 19.62 11.00 14.47
N ILE A 11 19.84 11.16 15.78
CA ILE A 11 19.97 10.03 16.70
C ILE A 11 18.57 9.73 17.26
N PHE A 12 17.98 8.62 16.83
CA PHE A 12 16.86 8.03 17.56
C PHE A 12 17.40 7.42 18.86
N LEU A 13 17.47 8.24 19.91
CA LEU A 13 17.63 7.76 21.29
C LEU A 13 16.25 7.75 21.94
N ASN A 14 15.46 6.72 21.64
CA ASN A 14 14.29 6.40 22.43
C ASN A 14 14.75 5.62 23.67
N ILE A 15 14.80 6.31 24.80
CA ILE A 15 14.73 5.64 26.11
C ILE A 15 13.29 5.14 26.23
N SER A 16 13.08 3.88 25.94
CA SER A 16 11.83 3.18 26.21
C SER A 16 12.17 1.89 26.92
N THR A 17 11.61 1.73 28.12
CA THR A 17 11.49 0.44 28.81
C THR A 17 11.24 -0.68 27.79
N VAL A 18 12.07 -1.72 27.81
CA VAL A 18 12.03 -2.86 26.89
C VAL A 18 10.71 -3.62 27.04
N PHE A 19 9.67 -3.10 26.41
CA PHE A 19 8.61 -3.93 25.85
C PHE A 19 9.09 -4.33 24.46
N ALA A 20 9.09 -5.62 24.14
CA ALA A 20 9.35 -6.06 22.78
C ALA A 20 8.42 -5.28 21.84
N GLN A 21 8.98 -4.64 20.82
CA GLN A 21 8.20 -3.88 19.85
C GLN A 21 7.36 -4.87 19.05
N GLU A 22 6.06 -4.91 19.33
CA GLU A 22 5.10 -5.74 18.60
C GLU A 22 4.75 -5.10 17.26
N ASP A 23 4.90 -5.84 16.17
CA ASP A 23 4.60 -5.36 14.81
C ASP A 23 3.10 -5.19 14.55
N TYR A 24 2.27 -5.96 15.25
CA TYR A 24 0.82 -5.93 15.17
C TYR A 24 0.26 -5.62 16.56
N GLN A 25 -0.52 -4.56 16.66
CA GLN A 25 -0.89 -3.94 17.93
C GLN A 25 -2.40 -3.81 18.08
N PHE A 26 -2.88 -3.82 19.33
CA PHE A 26 -4.26 -3.47 19.62
C PHE A 26 -4.54 -2.02 19.23
N SER A 27 -5.75 -1.75 18.74
CA SER A 27 -6.16 -0.41 18.32
C SER A 27 -6.03 0.61 19.45
N ALA A 28 -6.38 0.23 20.69
CA ALA A 28 -6.25 1.09 21.86
C ALA A 28 -4.79 1.51 22.14
N ASP A 29 -3.84 0.60 21.96
CA ASP A 29 -2.42 0.89 22.19
C ASP A 29 -1.86 1.82 21.12
N ILE A 30 -2.21 1.60 19.85
CA ILE A 30 -1.80 2.48 18.75
C ILE A 30 -2.38 3.89 18.95
N LEU A 31 -3.67 3.99 19.29
CA LEU A 31 -4.33 5.28 19.53
C LEU A 31 -3.71 6.01 20.73
N ALA A 32 -3.40 5.29 21.82
CA ALA A 32 -2.73 5.87 22.98
C ALA A 32 -1.30 6.37 22.64
N GLN A 33 -0.57 5.68 21.76
CA GLN A 33 0.73 6.14 21.27
C GLN A 33 0.58 7.44 20.46
N ILE A 34 -0.39 7.52 19.54
CA ILE A 34 -0.67 8.72 18.74
C ILE A 34 -1.04 9.92 19.62
N ASP A 35 -1.84 9.70 20.66
CA ASP A 35 -2.29 10.78 21.55
C ASP A 35 -1.13 11.33 22.41
N LYS A 36 -0.20 10.46 22.83
CA LYS A 36 1.00 10.85 23.59
C LYS A 36 2.09 11.47 22.74
N ASP A 37 2.19 11.10 21.47
CA ASP A 37 3.21 11.61 20.56
C ASP A 37 2.98 13.11 20.25
N THR A 38 4.07 13.87 20.17
CA THR A 38 4.08 15.31 19.96
C THR A 38 4.68 15.72 18.62
N VAL A 39 5.23 14.78 17.84
CA VAL A 39 5.82 15.09 16.52
C VAL A 39 4.73 15.39 15.48
N SER A 40 5.07 16.22 14.49
CA SER A 40 4.10 16.70 13.48
C SER A 40 3.57 15.60 12.56
N TRP A 41 4.32 14.51 12.36
CA TRP A 41 3.95 13.38 11.51
C TRP A 41 3.29 12.22 12.26
N LYS A 42 2.93 12.38 13.54
CA LYS A 42 2.36 11.31 14.37
C LYS A 42 1.10 10.66 13.80
N TYR A 43 0.28 11.41 13.08
CA TYR A 43 -0.91 10.88 12.44
C TYR A 43 -0.57 10.06 11.19
N GLN A 44 0.55 10.36 10.52
CA GLN A 44 1.01 9.58 9.37
C GLN A 44 1.57 8.23 9.82
N THR A 45 2.44 8.24 10.84
CA THR A 45 2.99 7.01 11.44
C THR A 45 1.88 6.20 12.11
N GLY A 46 0.98 6.85 12.84
CA GLY A 46 -0.18 6.22 13.46
C GLY A 46 -1.13 5.55 12.46
N ALA A 47 -1.47 6.22 11.36
CA ALA A 47 -2.27 5.63 10.29
C ALA A 47 -1.57 4.43 9.63
N THR A 48 -0.24 4.46 9.53
CA THR A 48 0.55 3.32 9.02
C THR A 48 0.51 2.15 10.01
N ALA A 49 0.71 2.39 11.31
CA ALA A 49 0.61 1.35 12.34
C ALA A 49 -0.80 0.72 12.40
N LEU A 50 -1.85 1.53 12.25
CA LEU A 50 -3.22 1.05 12.16
C LEU A 50 -3.45 0.17 10.93
N SER A 51 -2.84 0.50 9.79
CA SER A 51 -3.00 -0.31 8.57
C SER A 51 -2.32 -1.68 8.73
N PHE A 52 -1.19 -1.77 9.43
CA PHE A 52 -0.50 -3.04 9.69
C PHE A 52 -1.37 -4.01 10.49
N SER A 53 -2.22 -3.48 11.36
CA SER A 53 -3.11 -4.28 12.21
C SER A 53 -4.55 -4.39 11.66
N GLY A 54 -4.78 -3.99 10.40
CA GLY A 54 -6.06 -4.19 9.70
C GLY A 54 -7.17 -3.20 10.05
N TYR A 55 -6.87 -2.10 10.75
CA TYR A 55 -7.86 -1.10 11.19
C TYR A 55 -8.17 -0.04 10.11
N TYR A 56 -8.52 -0.48 8.90
CA TYR A 56 -8.59 0.39 7.72
C TYR A 56 -9.59 1.57 7.84
N LYS A 57 -10.63 1.46 8.68
CA LYS A 57 -11.56 2.57 8.93
C LYS A 57 -10.93 3.64 9.82
N GLU A 58 -10.21 3.21 10.85
CA GLU A 58 -9.49 4.06 11.78
C GLU A 58 -8.31 4.75 11.08
N VAL A 59 -7.66 4.10 10.11
CA VAL A 59 -6.65 4.72 9.25
C VAL A 59 -7.18 6.02 8.64
N LEU A 60 -8.37 6.01 8.04
CA LEU A 60 -8.97 7.20 7.42
C LEU A 60 -9.22 8.30 8.48
N LYS A 61 -9.75 7.94 9.65
CA LYS A 61 -10.02 8.88 10.75
C LYS A 61 -8.74 9.58 11.22
N ILE A 62 -7.67 8.80 11.42
CA ILE A 62 -6.40 9.33 11.89
C ILE A 62 -5.70 10.13 10.80
N TRP A 63 -5.72 9.64 9.57
CA TRP A 63 -5.06 10.33 8.45
C TRP A 63 -5.63 11.72 8.21
N ASP A 64 -6.96 11.89 8.31
CA ASP A 64 -7.62 13.18 8.14
C ASP A 64 -7.21 14.23 9.20
N LYS A 65 -6.67 13.80 10.36
CA LYS A 65 -6.12 14.72 11.37
C LYS A 65 -4.83 15.43 10.94
N ASN A 66 -4.18 15.00 9.85
CA ASN A 66 -3.09 15.76 9.22
C ASN A 66 -3.56 17.07 8.56
N GLY A 67 -4.88 17.28 8.49
CA GLY A 67 -5.49 18.38 7.79
C GLY A 67 -5.99 17.95 6.42
N VAL A 68 -7.28 18.19 6.16
CA VAL A 68 -7.89 17.88 4.88
C VAL A 68 -8.08 19.16 4.08
N ARG A 69 -7.38 19.27 2.96
CA ARG A 69 -7.64 20.33 2.00
C ARG A 69 -8.96 20.03 1.29
N LYS A 70 -10.04 20.70 1.70
CA LYS A 70 -11.33 20.64 1.00
C LYS A 70 -11.12 21.10 -0.44
N GLN A 71 -11.24 20.18 -1.40
CA GLN A 71 -11.20 20.55 -2.80
C GLN A 71 -12.52 21.25 -3.15
N LYS A 72 -12.43 22.46 -3.71
CA LYS A 72 -13.61 23.17 -4.20
C LYS A 72 -14.16 22.38 -5.40
N ILE A 73 -15.33 21.79 -5.25
CA ILE A 73 -16.04 21.15 -6.35
C ILE A 73 -16.38 22.25 -7.38
N THR A 74 -15.94 22.06 -8.63
CA THR A 74 -16.27 23.00 -9.72
C THR A 74 -17.41 22.45 -10.58
N ALA A 75 -18.12 23.34 -11.28
CA ALA A 75 -19.06 22.94 -12.32
C ALA A 75 -18.36 22.12 -13.42
N ASP A 76 -17.10 22.48 -13.73
CA ASP A 76 -16.27 21.78 -14.71
C ASP A 76 -15.96 20.34 -14.28
N ASP A 77 -15.67 20.09 -13.00
CA ASP A 77 -15.46 18.72 -12.50
C ASP A 77 -16.74 17.89 -12.66
N SER A 78 -17.88 18.48 -12.31
CA SER A 78 -19.17 17.80 -12.41
C SER A 78 -19.49 17.46 -13.86
N LEU A 79 -19.27 18.41 -14.78
CA LEU A 79 -19.49 18.22 -16.21
C LEU A 79 -18.49 17.22 -16.80
N TYR A 80 -17.21 17.29 -16.40
CA TYR A 80 -16.17 16.38 -16.85
C TYR A 80 -16.50 14.95 -16.43
N PHE A 81 -16.83 14.73 -15.15
CA PHE A 81 -17.22 13.41 -14.69
C PHE A 81 -18.46 12.92 -15.42
N ALA A 82 -19.52 13.74 -15.52
CA ALA A 82 -20.78 13.34 -16.15
C ALA A 82 -20.58 12.94 -17.62
N SER A 83 -19.84 13.73 -18.39
CA SER A 83 -19.62 13.52 -19.84
C SER A 83 -18.56 12.46 -20.17
N SER A 84 -17.67 12.12 -19.23
CA SER A 84 -16.63 11.12 -19.45
C SER A 84 -17.18 9.68 -19.44
N LYS A 85 -16.58 8.82 -20.25
CA LYS A 85 -16.73 7.36 -20.13
C LYS A 85 -15.99 6.89 -18.87
N LYS A 86 -16.63 6.01 -18.09
CA LYS A 86 -16.04 5.38 -16.91
C LYS A 86 -15.61 3.98 -17.32
N ILE A 87 -14.32 3.79 -17.55
CA ILE A 87 -13.75 2.51 -17.95
C ILE A 87 -13.18 1.82 -16.71
N ASN A 88 -13.33 0.50 -16.61
CA ASN A 88 -12.68 -0.27 -15.56
C ASN A 88 -11.15 -0.06 -15.63
N ALA A 89 -10.55 0.41 -14.54
CA ALA A 89 -9.14 0.80 -14.53
C ALA A 89 -8.20 -0.38 -14.82
N LYS A 90 -8.51 -1.56 -14.27
CA LYS A 90 -7.74 -2.78 -14.54
C LYS A 90 -7.75 -3.10 -16.03
N ASP A 91 -8.92 -3.14 -16.66
CA ASP A 91 -9.02 -3.46 -18.09
C ASP A 91 -8.26 -2.44 -18.96
N TYR A 92 -8.35 -1.15 -18.62
CA TYR A 92 -7.59 -0.10 -19.28
C TYR A 92 -6.08 -0.32 -19.15
N ILE A 93 -5.58 -0.53 -17.93
CA ILE A 93 -4.15 -0.74 -17.66
C ILE A 93 -3.63 -1.99 -18.37
N ILE A 94 -4.37 -3.11 -18.31
CA ILE A 94 -3.98 -4.34 -19.03
C ILE A 94 -3.93 -4.11 -20.53
N LYS A 95 -4.83 -3.30 -21.11
CA LYS A 95 -4.76 -2.94 -22.53
C LYS A 95 -3.51 -2.11 -22.83
N GLN A 96 -3.22 -1.06 -22.07
CA GLN A 96 -2.05 -0.19 -22.29
C GLN A 96 -0.72 -0.93 -22.08
N SER A 97 -0.68 -1.84 -21.11
CA SER A 97 0.52 -2.62 -20.78
C SER A 97 1.09 -3.45 -21.93
N LYS A 98 0.33 -3.69 -23.00
CA LYS A 98 0.85 -4.38 -24.20
C LYS A 98 1.96 -3.57 -24.89
N ASN A 99 1.86 -2.24 -24.83
CA ASN A 99 2.76 -1.32 -25.54
C ASN A 99 3.86 -0.73 -24.64
N ALA A 100 3.72 -0.81 -23.32
CA ALA A 100 4.68 -0.26 -22.37
C ALA A 100 5.70 -1.34 -21.94
N GLN A 101 7.00 -1.01 -21.91
CA GLN A 101 8.01 -1.88 -21.31
C GLN A 101 8.02 -1.79 -19.78
N VAL A 102 7.82 -0.58 -19.26
CA VAL A 102 7.83 -0.27 -17.82
C VAL A 102 6.46 0.27 -17.44
N ILE A 103 5.89 -0.24 -16.35
CA ILE A 103 4.75 0.36 -15.65
C ILE A 103 5.25 0.88 -14.31
N ILE A 104 4.91 2.11 -13.96
CA ILE A 104 5.17 2.67 -12.63
C ILE A 104 3.82 3.00 -12.00
N ILE A 105 3.50 2.36 -10.89
CA ILE A 105 2.23 2.54 -10.19
C ILE A 105 2.50 2.95 -8.75
N ASN A 106 1.95 4.08 -8.33
CA ASN A 106 2.16 4.55 -6.97
C ASN A 106 1.13 4.03 -5.96
N GLU A 107 1.42 4.20 -4.68
CA GLU A 107 0.50 4.03 -3.56
C GLU A 107 0.67 5.14 -2.53
N ALA A 108 -0.39 5.41 -1.76
CA ALA A 108 -0.26 6.00 -0.44
C ALA A 108 0.00 4.89 0.59
N HIS A 109 1.09 4.98 1.36
CA HIS A 109 1.57 3.88 2.22
C HIS A 109 0.58 3.41 3.31
N HIS A 110 -0.37 4.25 3.70
CA HIS A 110 -1.41 3.93 4.69
C HIS A 110 -2.66 3.31 4.04
N VAL A 111 -2.78 3.33 2.71
CA VAL A 111 -3.98 2.91 1.96
C VAL A 111 -3.74 1.53 1.33
N ALA A 112 -4.04 0.47 2.08
CA ALA A 112 -3.83 -0.92 1.65
C ALA A 112 -4.62 -1.31 0.39
N SER A 113 -5.73 -0.63 0.07
CA SER A 113 -6.49 -0.88 -1.17
C SER A 113 -5.69 -0.62 -2.45
N HIS A 114 -4.65 0.23 -2.42
CA HIS A 114 -3.75 0.41 -3.56
C HIS A 114 -2.90 -0.84 -3.85
N ARG A 115 -2.54 -1.58 -2.79
CA ARG A 115 -1.78 -2.85 -2.88
C ARG A 115 -2.66 -3.96 -3.40
N THR A 116 -3.92 -4.01 -2.94
CA THR A 116 -4.90 -4.97 -3.47
C THR A 116 -5.19 -4.71 -4.94
N PHE A 117 -5.29 -3.44 -5.35
CA PHE A 117 -5.43 -3.07 -6.76
C PHE A 117 -4.21 -3.50 -7.58
N THR A 118 -2.99 -3.18 -7.15
CA THR A 118 -1.75 -3.60 -7.81
C THR A 118 -1.68 -5.12 -7.95
N THR A 119 -1.98 -5.85 -6.87
CA THR A 119 -2.03 -7.33 -6.86
C THR A 119 -3.02 -7.86 -7.91
N SER A 120 -4.16 -7.21 -8.06
CA SER A 120 -5.20 -7.60 -9.03
C SER A 120 -4.75 -7.52 -10.49
N LEU A 121 -3.72 -6.71 -10.80
CA LEU A 121 -3.16 -6.54 -12.15
C LEU A 121 -2.16 -7.66 -12.48
N LEU A 122 -1.45 -8.20 -11.48
CA LEU A 122 -0.24 -9.01 -11.67
C LEU A 122 -0.43 -10.21 -12.60
N LYS A 123 -1.55 -10.95 -12.49
CA LYS A 123 -1.78 -12.14 -13.32
C LYS A 123 -1.90 -11.81 -14.80
N GLU A 124 -2.63 -10.74 -15.14
CA GLU A 124 -2.82 -10.34 -16.54
C GLU A 124 -1.59 -9.60 -17.09
N LEU A 125 -0.91 -8.81 -16.25
CA LEU A 125 0.40 -8.24 -16.61
C LEU A 125 1.42 -9.35 -16.88
N TYR A 126 1.41 -10.44 -16.12
CA TYR A 126 2.28 -11.58 -16.39
C TYR A 126 1.99 -12.20 -17.76
N LYS A 127 0.72 -12.31 -18.16
CA LYS A 127 0.36 -12.76 -19.53
C LYS A 127 0.87 -11.79 -20.61
N ASN A 128 0.93 -10.48 -20.31
CA ASN A 128 1.50 -9.46 -21.20
C ASN A 128 3.03 -9.35 -21.16
N GLY A 129 3.71 -10.31 -20.54
CA GLY A 129 5.17 -10.44 -20.57
C GLY A 129 5.92 -9.79 -19.39
N TYR A 130 5.22 -9.20 -18.42
CA TYR A 130 5.86 -8.64 -17.23
C TYR A 130 6.41 -9.76 -16.34
N ARG A 131 7.68 -9.65 -15.97
CA ARG A 131 8.40 -10.68 -15.18
C ARG A 131 9.12 -10.12 -13.97
N TYR A 132 9.35 -8.80 -13.94
CA TYR A 132 10.13 -8.15 -12.90
C TYR A 132 9.25 -7.14 -12.17
N LEU A 133 9.22 -7.22 -10.83
CA LEU A 133 8.46 -6.29 -9.99
C LEU A 133 9.43 -5.64 -8.99
N GLY A 134 9.70 -4.35 -9.21
CA GLY A 134 10.48 -3.51 -8.31
C GLY A 134 9.59 -2.99 -7.19
N LEU A 135 10.00 -3.18 -5.94
CA LEU A 135 9.25 -2.74 -4.76
C LEU A 135 10.12 -1.82 -3.92
N GLU A 136 9.62 -0.61 -3.64
CA GLU A 136 10.32 0.39 -2.81
C GLU A 136 10.67 -0.14 -1.42
N ALA A 137 9.77 -0.95 -0.85
CA ALA A 137 9.86 -1.37 0.54
C ALA A 137 10.92 -2.45 0.82
N LEU A 138 11.50 -3.07 -0.22
CA LEU A 138 12.43 -4.19 -0.04
C LEU A 138 13.80 -3.72 0.42
N GLN A 139 14.31 -4.31 1.50
CA GLN A 139 15.70 -4.13 1.96
C GLN A 139 16.69 -5.02 1.21
N ASP A 140 16.25 -6.20 0.77
CA ASP A 140 17.05 -7.15 0.00
C ASP A 140 16.18 -7.98 -0.97
N VAL A 141 16.79 -8.95 -1.66
CA VAL A 141 16.11 -9.85 -2.61
C VAL A 141 15.88 -11.28 -2.08
N SER A 142 16.14 -11.55 -0.79
CA SER A 142 15.99 -12.88 -0.16
C SER A 142 14.57 -13.41 -0.26
N VAL A 143 13.59 -12.52 -0.35
CA VAL A 143 12.17 -12.81 -0.59
C VAL A 143 11.95 -13.70 -1.82
N ASN A 144 12.81 -13.60 -2.85
CA ASN A 144 12.73 -14.45 -4.04
C ASN A 144 13.03 -15.93 -3.75
N GLN A 145 13.81 -16.21 -2.71
CA GLN A 145 14.09 -17.57 -2.24
C GLN A 145 13.03 -18.02 -1.23
N GLN A 146 12.67 -17.14 -0.28
CA GLN A 146 11.69 -17.43 0.78
C GLN A 146 10.26 -17.63 0.25
N LYS A 147 9.90 -16.96 -0.84
CA LYS A 147 8.56 -16.97 -1.47
C LYS A 147 7.46 -16.24 -0.68
N TYR A 148 7.80 -15.52 0.38
CA TYR A 148 6.91 -14.66 1.17
C TYR A 148 7.72 -13.58 1.90
N ALA A 149 7.06 -12.52 2.37
CA ALA A 149 7.69 -11.48 3.17
C ALA A 149 7.80 -11.89 4.65
N VAL A 150 8.92 -11.54 5.27
CA VAL A 150 9.16 -11.59 6.72
C VAL A 150 9.25 -10.17 7.27
N THR A 151 9.24 -10.04 8.60
CA THR A 151 9.32 -8.75 9.30
C THR A 151 10.54 -7.91 8.92
N GLU A 152 11.65 -8.57 8.58
CA GLU A 152 12.91 -7.96 8.17
C GLU A 152 12.97 -7.66 6.65
N THR A 153 11.99 -8.10 5.85
CA THR A 153 11.95 -7.83 4.40
C THR A 153 11.84 -6.33 4.08
N GLY A 154 11.20 -5.56 4.96
CA GLY A 154 10.88 -4.16 4.73
C GLY A 154 9.95 -3.57 5.77
N TYR A 155 9.99 -2.25 5.95
CA TYR A 155 9.11 -1.58 6.91
C TYR A 155 7.63 -1.72 6.51
N TYR A 156 7.29 -1.45 5.25
CA TYR A 156 5.91 -1.52 4.75
C TYR A 156 5.43 -2.94 4.44
N THR A 157 6.34 -3.92 4.30
CA THR A 157 5.98 -5.32 3.99
C THR A 157 5.35 -6.04 5.18
N LYS A 158 5.39 -5.43 6.37
CA LYS A 158 4.66 -5.86 7.57
C LYS A 158 3.15 -5.68 7.45
N GLU A 159 2.69 -4.82 6.54
CA GLU A 159 1.26 -4.69 6.31
C GLU A 159 0.71 -5.92 5.57
N PRO A 160 -0.40 -6.53 6.02
CA PRO A 160 -0.93 -7.77 5.45
C PRO A 160 -1.14 -7.74 3.94
N GLU A 161 -1.71 -6.66 3.36
CA GLU A 161 -1.92 -6.60 1.91
C GLU A 161 -0.63 -6.35 1.12
N PHE A 162 0.40 -5.73 1.69
CA PHE A 162 1.75 -5.70 1.09
C PHE A 162 2.37 -7.10 1.11
N GLY A 163 2.30 -7.81 2.24
CA GLY A 163 2.73 -9.21 2.33
C GLY A 163 2.00 -10.12 1.34
N ASN A 164 0.70 -9.88 1.13
CA ASN A 164 -0.12 -10.58 0.14
C ASN A 164 0.29 -10.24 -1.30
N LEU A 165 0.64 -8.98 -1.60
CA LEU A 165 1.19 -8.56 -2.89
C LEU A 165 2.48 -9.30 -3.21
N VAL A 166 3.42 -9.34 -2.26
CA VAL A 166 4.70 -10.05 -2.38
C VAL A 166 4.46 -11.55 -2.64
N TYR A 167 3.64 -12.18 -1.81
CA TYR A 167 3.33 -13.61 -1.93
C TYR A 167 2.70 -13.95 -3.29
N GLU A 168 1.68 -13.20 -3.73
CA GLU A 168 1.01 -13.48 -5.00
C GLU A 168 1.94 -13.20 -6.20
N ALA A 169 2.78 -12.17 -6.15
CA ALA A 169 3.77 -11.93 -7.20
C ALA A 169 4.73 -13.12 -7.37
N LEU A 170 5.30 -13.60 -6.26
CA LEU A 170 6.23 -14.73 -6.25
C LEU A 170 5.56 -16.04 -6.70
N LYS A 171 4.32 -16.27 -6.26
CA LYS A 171 3.50 -17.41 -6.66
C LYS A 171 3.14 -17.41 -8.15
N ILE A 172 2.91 -16.24 -8.74
CA ILE A 172 2.70 -16.10 -10.19
C ILE A 172 3.99 -16.36 -10.97
N GLY A 173 5.15 -16.09 -10.36
CA GLY A 173 6.47 -16.30 -10.95
C GLY A 173 7.20 -15.01 -11.32
N TYR A 174 6.89 -13.89 -10.67
CA TYR A 174 7.69 -12.67 -10.77
C TYR A 174 9.02 -12.83 -10.04
N THR A 175 10.05 -12.17 -10.57
CA THR A 175 11.28 -11.87 -9.86
C THR A 175 11.17 -10.49 -9.23
N LEU A 176 11.28 -10.41 -7.91
CA LEU A 176 11.25 -9.15 -7.17
C LEU A 176 12.66 -8.56 -7.07
N PHE A 177 12.77 -7.24 -7.15
CA PHE A 177 14.03 -6.55 -6.92
C PHE A 177 13.83 -5.30 -6.03
N HIS A 178 14.81 -5.01 -5.19
CA HIS A 178 14.85 -3.75 -4.45
C HIS A 178 15.41 -2.66 -5.35
N TYR A 179 14.99 -1.43 -5.12
CA TYR A 179 15.58 -0.27 -5.78
C TYR A 179 15.75 0.93 -4.85
N GLU A 180 15.39 0.80 -3.57
CA GLU A 180 15.56 1.86 -2.58
C GLU A 180 17.00 2.39 -2.54
N ALA A 181 17.14 3.68 -2.24
CA ALA A 181 18.43 4.32 -2.04
C ALA A 181 19.10 3.83 -0.75
N ALA A 182 20.43 3.93 -0.68
CA ALA A 182 21.14 3.68 0.55
C ALA A 182 20.69 4.63 1.69
N GLU A 183 20.94 4.22 2.93
CA GLU A 183 20.63 5.05 4.10
C GLU A 183 21.39 6.39 4.08
N GLY A 184 20.80 7.42 4.68
CA GLY A 184 21.42 8.74 4.83
C GLY A 184 21.27 9.69 3.63
N LYS A 185 20.57 9.29 2.56
CA LYS A 185 20.25 10.18 1.44
C LYS A 185 19.14 11.17 1.78
N ASN A 186 19.29 12.41 1.31
CA ASN A 186 18.16 13.36 1.31
C ASN A 186 17.14 13.00 0.21
N ASN A 187 15.97 13.65 0.21
CA ASN A 187 14.90 13.35 -0.74
C ASN A 187 15.35 13.38 -2.22
N LYS A 188 16.13 14.38 -2.62
CA LYS A 188 16.60 14.51 -4.01
C LYS A 188 17.60 13.41 -4.37
N GLU A 189 18.55 13.12 -3.49
CA GLU A 189 19.52 12.05 -3.68
C GLU A 189 18.83 10.69 -3.74
N ARG A 190 17.80 10.48 -2.90
CA ARG A 190 16.97 9.28 -2.91
C ARG A 190 16.28 9.07 -4.25
N GLU A 191 15.63 10.09 -4.83
CA GLU A 191 15.02 9.94 -6.18
C GLU A 191 16.04 9.56 -7.25
N ILE A 192 17.25 10.14 -7.17
CA ILE A 192 18.32 9.89 -8.15
C ILE A 192 18.79 8.45 -8.05
N GLU A 193 19.12 7.99 -6.84
CA GLU A 193 19.64 6.65 -6.61
C GLU A 193 18.57 5.57 -6.86
N GLN A 194 17.31 5.83 -6.51
CA GLN A 194 16.21 4.93 -6.86
C GLN A 194 16.10 4.72 -8.37
N ALA A 195 16.14 5.80 -9.16
CA ALA A 195 16.14 5.69 -10.62
C ALA A 195 17.38 4.93 -11.12
N GLN A 196 18.58 5.21 -10.60
CA GLN A 196 19.81 4.52 -10.97
C GLN A 196 19.77 3.01 -10.67
N ASN A 197 19.22 2.61 -9.52
CA ASN A 197 19.07 1.21 -9.15
C ASN A 197 18.14 0.47 -10.12
N ILE A 198 17.02 1.09 -10.50
CA ILE A 198 16.12 0.54 -11.53
C ILE A 198 16.84 0.41 -12.87
N GLN A 199 17.56 1.46 -13.31
CA GLN A 199 18.34 1.44 -14.56
C GLN A 199 19.37 0.30 -14.57
N ASN A 200 20.10 0.14 -13.48
CA ASN A 200 21.13 -0.89 -13.35
C ASN A 200 20.51 -2.28 -13.45
N PHE A 201 19.37 -2.50 -12.80
CA PHE A 201 18.63 -3.75 -12.94
C PHE A 201 18.14 -3.99 -14.38
N MET A 202 17.57 -2.96 -15.01
CA MET A 202 17.09 -3.04 -16.41
C MET A 202 18.22 -3.35 -17.40
N LYS A 203 19.44 -2.85 -17.18
CA LYS A 203 20.61 -3.14 -18.03
C LYS A 203 21.04 -4.61 -17.98
N ILE A 204 20.77 -5.31 -16.87
CA ILE A 204 21.04 -6.75 -16.73
C ILE A 204 20.02 -7.57 -17.56
N VAL A 205 18.79 -7.08 -17.67
CA VAL A 205 17.68 -7.75 -18.36
C VAL A 205 16.99 -6.81 -19.38
N PRO A 206 17.70 -6.34 -20.43
CA PRO A 206 17.26 -5.22 -21.26
C PRO A 206 15.97 -5.45 -22.06
N ASN A 207 15.61 -6.71 -22.33
CA ASN A 207 14.37 -7.08 -23.00
C ASN A 207 13.24 -7.44 -22.02
N GLY A 208 13.45 -7.23 -20.72
CA GLY A 208 12.44 -7.48 -19.68
C GLY A 208 11.31 -6.46 -19.73
N LYS A 209 10.15 -6.84 -19.17
CA LYS A 209 9.06 -5.92 -18.84
C LYS A 209 8.90 -5.82 -17.33
N PHE A 210 8.79 -4.58 -16.84
CA PHE A 210 8.97 -4.23 -15.45
C PHE A 210 7.71 -3.54 -14.90
N ILE A 211 7.36 -3.88 -13.67
CA ILE A 211 6.42 -3.13 -12.85
C ILE A 211 7.24 -2.51 -11.73
N ILE A 212 7.07 -1.22 -11.48
CA ILE A 212 7.65 -0.51 -10.35
C ILE A 212 6.50 -0.05 -9.45
N HIS A 213 6.50 -0.48 -8.20
CA HIS A 213 5.51 -0.08 -7.20
C HIS A 213 6.16 0.83 -6.17
N CYS A 214 5.69 2.08 -6.10
CA CYS A 214 6.34 3.15 -5.35
C CYS A 214 5.37 3.97 -4.49
N GLY A 215 5.88 4.75 -3.56
CA GLY A 215 5.12 5.73 -2.77
C GLY A 215 4.82 7.01 -3.56
N TYR A 216 3.59 7.50 -3.44
CA TYR A 216 3.19 8.87 -3.80
C TYR A 216 3.82 9.41 -5.10
N ALA A 217 4.55 10.52 -5.02
CA ALA A 217 5.02 11.27 -6.17
C ALA A 217 6.26 10.67 -6.85
N HIS A 218 6.78 9.52 -6.40
CA HIS A 218 7.86 8.81 -7.11
C HIS A 218 7.47 8.42 -8.55
N ALA A 219 6.17 8.21 -8.81
CA ALA A 219 5.64 7.91 -10.14
C ALA A 219 5.56 9.14 -11.06
N TYR A 220 5.87 10.35 -10.58
CA TYR A 220 5.70 11.56 -11.37
C TYR A 220 6.81 11.76 -12.41
N GLU A 221 6.43 12.18 -13.61
CA GLU A 221 7.35 12.34 -14.74
C GLU A 221 7.98 13.73 -14.82
N ASN A 222 7.33 14.73 -14.22
CA ASN A 222 7.73 16.13 -14.33
C ASN A 222 8.30 16.66 -13.03
N ASP A 223 8.66 17.95 -13.04
CA ASP A 223 9.26 18.58 -11.88
C ASP A 223 8.31 18.57 -10.67
N TYR A 224 8.90 18.33 -9.49
CA TYR A 224 8.22 18.26 -8.22
C TYR A 224 8.94 19.10 -7.16
N PRO A 225 8.24 19.99 -6.42
CA PRO A 225 8.89 20.97 -5.55
C PRO A 225 9.87 20.39 -4.50
N ALA A 226 9.57 19.21 -3.95
CA ALA A 226 10.35 18.66 -2.83
C ALA A 226 11.73 18.08 -3.23
N TRP A 227 11.91 17.68 -4.49
CA TRP A 227 13.11 16.94 -4.93
C TRP A 227 13.54 17.25 -6.38
N GLY A 228 12.98 18.31 -6.96
CA GLY A 228 13.27 18.76 -8.32
C GLY A 228 12.57 17.89 -9.36
N LYS A 229 12.95 16.62 -9.47
CA LYS A 229 12.34 15.64 -10.38
C LYS A 229 12.25 14.28 -9.70
N ALA A 230 11.10 13.62 -9.84
CA ALA A 230 10.86 12.34 -9.19
C ALA A 230 11.52 11.17 -9.94
N MET A 231 11.56 10.02 -9.30
CA MET A 231 12.16 8.78 -9.78
C MET A 231 11.71 8.42 -11.20
N ALA A 232 10.40 8.43 -11.48
CA ALA A 232 9.87 8.10 -12.80
C ALA A 232 10.36 9.06 -13.90
N GLY A 233 10.31 10.36 -13.65
CA GLY A 233 10.84 11.37 -14.58
C GLY A 233 12.35 11.20 -14.84
N ARG A 234 13.12 10.89 -13.80
CA ARG A 234 14.55 10.60 -13.94
C ARG A 234 14.80 9.34 -14.76
N LEU A 235 14.01 8.28 -14.53
CA LEU A 235 14.11 7.04 -15.28
C LEU A 235 13.78 7.24 -16.77
N LYS A 236 12.71 7.98 -17.07
CA LYS A 236 12.32 8.38 -18.43
C LYS A 236 13.47 9.06 -19.18
N GLU A 237 14.08 10.08 -18.59
CA GLU A 237 15.15 10.86 -19.22
C GLU A 237 16.45 10.05 -19.40
N SER A 238 16.86 9.36 -18.35
CA SER A 238 18.14 8.63 -18.33
C SER A 238 18.19 7.40 -19.23
N MET A 239 17.04 6.73 -19.44
CA MET A 239 16.94 5.54 -20.27
C MET A 239 16.36 5.83 -21.65
N ASN A 240 15.90 7.07 -21.90
CA ASN A 240 15.18 7.44 -23.11
C ASN A 240 14.01 6.47 -23.41
N ILE A 241 13.22 6.15 -22.37
CA ILE A 241 12.03 5.30 -22.44
C ILE A 241 10.79 6.10 -22.05
N ASP A 242 9.62 5.62 -22.45
CA ASP A 242 8.33 6.18 -22.01
C ASP A 242 7.65 5.17 -21.06
N PRO A 243 7.83 5.29 -19.72
CA PRO A 243 7.15 4.41 -18.77
C PRO A 243 5.66 4.74 -18.73
N PHE A 244 4.80 3.72 -18.64
CA PHE A 244 3.37 3.96 -18.40
C PHE A 244 3.14 4.25 -16.91
N THR A 245 2.87 5.50 -16.55
CA THR A 245 2.77 5.95 -15.15
C THR A 245 1.32 6.05 -14.66
N ILE A 246 1.06 5.53 -13.46
CA ILE A 246 -0.28 5.35 -12.90
C ILE A 246 -0.34 5.98 -11.51
N ASP A 247 -1.21 6.98 -11.33
CA ASP A 247 -1.45 7.61 -10.05
C ASP A 247 -2.73 7.09 -9.38
N GLN A 248 -2.60 6.54 -8.18
CA GLN A 248 -3.69 6.14 -7.29
C GLN A 248 -3.94 7.17 -6.17
N THR A 249 -3.06 8.16 -6.01
CA THR A 249 -2.99 9.03 -4.84
C THR A 249 -3.66 10.39 -5.00
N GLN A 250 -3.99 10.82 -6.22
CA GLN A 250 -4.63 12.13 -6.42
C GLN A 250 -5.98 12.27 -5.70
N PHE A 251 -6.76 11.19 -5.61
CA PHE A 251 -8.10 11.19 -5.05
C PHE A 251 -8.27 10.16 -3.93
N LEU A 252 -7.48 10.33 -2.87
CA LEU A 252 -7.60 9.52 -1.66
C LEU A 252 -8.99 9.63 -1.03
N GLU A 253 -9.50 8.49 -0.59
CA GLU A 253 -10.68 8.41 0.27
C GLU A 253 -10.41 9.09 1.62
N ARG A 254 -11.46 9.71 2.17
CA ARG A 254 -11.51 10.43 3.43
C ARG A 254 -12.52 9.79 4.36
N PHE A 255 -12.32 9.94 5.66
CA PHE A 255 -13.27 9.44 6.64
C PHE A 255 -14.59 10.18 6.56
N ASP A 256 -14.52 11.51 6.49
CA ASP A 256 -15.68 12.34 6.18
C ASP A 256 -15.82 12.44 4.66
N THR A 257 -16.87 11.83 4.12
CA THR A 257 -17.15 11.79 2.68
C THR A 257 -17.39 13.17 2.08
N ALA A 258 -17.72 14.19 2.89
CA ALA A 258 -17.82 15.57 2.41
C ALA A 258 -16.45 16.15 2.00
N ASN A 259 -15.36 15.54 2.46
CA ASN A 259 -14.00 15.93 2.11
C ASN A 259 -13.41 15.11 0.93
N ASN A 260 -14.10 14.06 0.48
CA ASN A 260 -13.70 13.34 -0.73
C ASN A 260 -13.77 14.27 -1.94
N HIS A 261 -12.93 13.98 -2.93
CA HIS A 261 -13.14 14.55 -4.25
C HIS A 261 -14.44 14.04 -4.87
N LEU A 262 -15.09 14.87 -5.69
CA LEU A 262 -16.33 14.51 -6.37
C LEU A 262 -16.23 13.18 -7.14
N PHE A 263 -15.10 12.94 -7.82
CA PHE A 263 -14.91 11.73 -8.63
C PHE A 263 -14.95 10.46 -7.78
N THR A 264 -14.37 10.49 -6.58
CA THR A 264 -14.42 9.37 -5.63
C THR A 264 -15.87 9.13 -5.21
N ASN A 265 -16.58 10.17 -4.78
CA ASN A 265 -17.97 10.04 -4.33
C ASN A 265 -18.93 9.56 -5.44
N LEU A 266 -18.71 9.98 -6.69
CA LEU A 266 -19.57 9.61 -7.81
C LEU A 266 -19.19 8.26 -8.45
N ASN A 267 -18.07 7.63 -8.06
CA ASN A 267 -17.74 6.31 -8.54
C ASN A 267 -18.60 5.23 -7.83
N THR A 268 -19.78 4.98 -8.37
CA THR A 268 -20.72 3.96 -7.88
C THR A 268 -20.54 2.58 -8.52
N THR A 269 -19.55 2.41 -9.40
CA THR A 269 -19.35 1.17 -10.18
C THR A 269 -18.93 -0.04 -9.34
N GLY A 270 -18.46 0.19 -8.09
CA GLY A 270 -17.92 -0.85 -7.22
C GLY A 270 -16.54 -1.37 -7.66
N ALA A 271 -15.87 -0.68 -8.59
CA ALA A 271 -14.52 -0.98 -9.02
C ALA A 271 -13.72 0.31 -9.28
N PRO A 272 -12.38 0.26 -9.24
CA PRO A 272 -11.56 1.39 -9.67
C PRO A 272 -11.78 1.69 -11.15
N ILE A 273 -11.90 2.98 -11.49
CA ILE A 273 -12.17 3.44 -12.85
C ILE A 273 -11.09 4.41 -13.34
N VAL A 274 -11.00 4.55 -14.66
CA VAL A 274 -10.37 5.68 -15.34
C VAL A 274 -11.43 6.45 -16.11
N LEU A 275 -11.27 7.76 -16.21
CA LEU A 275 -12.14 8.61 -17.02
C LEU A 275 -11.52 8.83 -18.39
N ILE A 276 -12.34 8.70 -19.42
CA ILE A 276 -11.97 9.06 -20.79
C ILE A 276 -12.98 10.10 -21.27
N ASP A 277 -12.50 11.26 -21.67
CA ASP A 277 -13.36 12.35 -22.12
C ASP A 277 -14.03 12.05 -23.48
N LYS A 278 -14.87 12.98 -23.93
CA LYS A 278 -15.58 12.86 -25.22
C LYS A 278 -14.65 12.79 -26.44
N ASN A 279 -13.42 13.29 -26.33
CA ASN A 279 -12.42 13.30 -27.39
C ASN A 279 -11.53 12.05 -27.35
N GLY A 280 -11.72 11.16 -26.37
CA GLY A 280 -10.90 9.96 -26.20
C GLY A 280 -9.64 10.17 -25.37
N VAL A 281 -9.47 11.34 -24.73
CA VAL A 281 -8.32 11.64 -23.88
C VAL A 281 -8.56 11.08 -22.48
N VAL A 282 -7.59 10.31 -21.98
CA VAL A 282 -7.63 9.76 -20.62
C VAL A 282 -7.37 10.87 -19.59
N PHE A 283 -8.10 10.82 -18.48
CA PHE A 283 -7.84 11.72 -17.36
C PHE A 283 -6.52 11.35 -16.67
N ASN A 284 -5.60 12.32 -16.65
CA ASN A 284 -4.25 12.17 -16.14
C ASN A 284 -3.86 13.29 -15.17
N GLY A 285 -4.88 13.84 -14.51
CA GLY A 285 -4.74 14.74 -13.37
C GLY A 285 -5.08 16.19 -13.67
N LYS A 286 -5.08 17.00 -12.59
CA LYS A 286 -5.51 18.41 -12.63
C LYS A 286 -4.35 19.40 -12.74
N THR A 287 -3.13 18.97 -12.48
CA THR A 287 -1.94 19.82 -12.57
C THR A 287 -1.60 20.13 -14.03
N ASP A 288 -0.81 21.17 -14.23
CA ASP A 288 -0.14 21.45 -15.48
C ASP A 288 1.33 21.81 -15.15
N PRO A 289 2.34 21.05 -15.62
CA PRO A 289 2.21 19.86 -16.46
C PRO A 289 1.51 18.68 -15.77
N LYS A 290 1.00 17.75 -16.58
CA LYS A 290 0.47 16.46 -16.12
C LYS A 290 1.60 15.62 -15.53
N GLN A 291 1.35 15.00 -14.39
CA GLN A 291 2.43 14.32 -13.64
C GLN A 291 2.51 12.82 -13.97
N THR A 292 1.43 12.22 -14.44
CA THR A 292 1.36 10.80 -14.83
C THR A 292 0.51 10.63 -16.08
N ASP A 293 0.48 9.42 -16.66
CA ASP A 293 -0.32 9.09 -17.85
C ASP A 293 -1.78 8.83 -17.54
N VAL A 294 -2.08 8.34 -16.33
CA VAL A 294 -3.45 8.02 -15.93
C VAL A 294 -3.63 8.13 -14.41
N VAL A 295 -4.81 8.57 -14.01
CA VAL A 295 -5.24 8.60 -12.61
C VAL A 295 -6.34 7.57 -12.40
N VAL A 296 -6.15 6.69 -11.42
CA VAL A 296 -7.13 5.69 -10.99
C VAL A 296 -8.03 6.31 -9.92
N ILE A 297 -9.34 6.25 -10.15
CA ILE A 297 -10.35 6.69 -9.18
C ILE A 297 -10.95 5.46 -8.51
N HIS A 298 -10.57 5.24 -7.26
CA HIS A 298 -11.14 4.18 -6.43
C HIS A 298 -12.57 4.53 -5.98
N PRO A 299 -13.48 3.54 -5.87
CA PRO A 299 -14.80 3.78 -5.28
C PRO A 299 -14.68 3.95 -3.76
N PRO A 300 -15.66 4.58 -3.09
CA PRO A 300 -15.69 4.64 -1.62
C PRO A 300 -15.75 3.22 -1.04
N THR A 301 -14.98 2.97 0.01
CA THR A 301 -14.91 1.66 0.68
C THR A 301 -16.24 1.34 1.35
N LYS A 302 -16.78 0.16 1.08
CA LYS A 302 -17.93 -0.37 1.82
C LYS A 302 -17.44 -1.32 2.90
N TYR A 303 -18.05 -1.26 4.08
CA TYR A 303 -17.71 -2.16 5.19
C TYR A 303 -18.80 -3.21 5.35
N ILE A 304 -18.43 -4.48 5.21
CA ILE A 304 -19.28 -5.65 5.42
C ILE A 304 -18.75 -6.36 6.67
N ASN A 305 -19.55 -6.41 7.73
CA ASN A 305 -19.13 -6.96 9.03
C ASN A 305 -17.81 -6.34 9.54
N ASN A 306 -17.66 -5.02 9.43
CA ASN A 306 -16.46 -4.25 9.77
C ASN A 306 -15.20 -4.59 8.96
N ARG A 307 -15.31 -5.30 7.84
CA ARG A 307 -14.20 -5.51 6.90
C ARG A 307 -14.46 -4.77 5.59
N ALA A 308 -13.41 -4.18 5.02
CA ALA A 308 -13.49 -3.48 3.76
C ALA A 308 -13.86 -4.44 2.61
N ASP A 309 -14.73 -4.02 1.70
CA ASP A 309 -15.21 -4.81 0.56
C ASP A 309 -14.10 -5.17 -0.43
N TRP A 310 -13.16 -4.27 -0.66
CA TRP A 310 -11.96 -4.55 -1.45
C TRP A 310 -11.04 -5.60 -0.79
N PHE A 311 -11.05 -5.72 0.54
CA PHE A 311 -10.23 -6.68 1.28
C PHE A 311 -10.81 -8.10 1.21
N ILE A 312 -12.13 -8.24 1.35
CA ILE A 312 -12.80 -9.55 1.37
C ILE A 312 -12.86 -10.21 -0.03
N LYS A 313 -12.72 -9.42 -1.10
CA LYS A 313 -12.95 -9.87 -2.47
C LYS A 313 -11.99 -11.01 -2.86
N GLY A 314 -12.54 -12.14 -3.28
CA GLY A 314 -11.77 -13.31 -3.69
C GLY A 314 -11.17 -14.14 -2.53
N LYS A 315 -11.47 -13.77 -1.28
CA LYS A 315 -11.07 -14.50 -0.07
C LYS A 315 -12.26 -15.26 0.52
N THR A 316 -11.95 -16.31 1.28
CA THR A 316 -12.93 -17.15 1.97
C THR A 316 -13.00 -16.74 3.43
N LYS A 317 -14.23 -16.59 3.94
CA LYS A 317 -14.49 -16.25 5.33
C LYS A 317 -14.19 -17.43 6.25
N TYR A 318 -13.44 -17.18 7.31
CA TYR A 318 -13.17 -18.12 8.39
C TYR A 318 -13.48 -17.46 9.74
N SER A 319 -14.49 -17.99 10.44
CA SER A 319 -14.89 -17.50 11.75
C SER A 319 -14.09 -18.19 12.85
N VAL A 320 -13.40 -17.41 13.69
CA VAL A 320 -12.66 -17.92 14.86
C VAL A 320 -13.65 -18.59 15.82
N PRO A 321 -13.41 -19.86 16.24
CA PRO A 321 -14.33 -20.59 17.10
C PRO A 321 -14.68 -19.84 18.39
N ALA A 322 -15.93 -19.93 18.83
CA ALA A 322 -16.40 -19.30 20.07
C ALA A 322 -15.60 -19.76 21.30
N SER A 323 -15.24 -21.04 21.36
CA SER A 323 -14.41 -21.62 22.42
C SER A 323 -13.03 -20.98 22.55
N LYS A 324 -12.51 -20.38 21.47
CA LYS A 324 -11.19 -19.70 21.44
C LYS A 324 -11.28 -18.18 21.52
N SER A 325 -12.49 -17.61 21.40
CA SER A 325 -12.69 -16.15 21.22
C SER A 325 -13.59 -15.48 22.27
N ASN A 326 -14.21 -16.26 23.17
CA ASN A 326 -15.20 -15.71 24.12
C ASN A 326 -14.57 -15.17 25.42
N ASN A 327 -13.44 -15.72 25.86
CA ASN A 327 -12.77 -15.33 27.11
C ASN A 327 -11.54 -14.45 26.83
N ASN A 328 -11.03 -13.76 27.87
CA ASN A 328 -9.75 -13.05 27.86
C ASN A 328 -9.59 -11.94 26.80
N LYS A 329 -10.70 -11.28 26.44
CA LYS A 329 -10.69 -10.15 25.51
C LYS A 329 -10.02 -8.89 26.13
N PRO A 330 -9.43 -7.99 25.31
CA PRO A 330 -9.31 -8.07 23.86
C PRO A 330 -8.32 -9.15 23.40
N LEU A 331 -8.55 -9.69 22.20
CA LEU A 331 -7.68 -10.68 21.56
C LEU A 331 -7.21 -10.17 20.20
N LEU A 332 -5.93 -10.35 19.91
CA LEU A 332 -5.37 -10.13 18.57
C LEU A 332 -5.22 -11.49 17.89
N VAL A 333 -5.87 -11.66 16.75
CA VAL A 333 -5.85 -12.92 15.99
C VAL A 333 -5.14 -12.69 14.67
N LEU A 334 -4.08 -13.46 14.43
CA LEU A 334 -3.24 -13.38 13.25
C LEU A 334 -3.28 -14.69 12.49
N ALA A 335 -3.42 -14.62 11.16
CA ALA A 335 -3.45 -15.78 10.29
C ALA A 335 -2.21 -15.81 9.39
N TYR A 336 -1.27 -16.68 9.70
CA TYR A 336 -0.06 -16.89 8.91
C TYR A 336 -0.27 -18.03 7.93
N ARG A 337 0.26 -17.94 6.71
CA ARG A 337 0.28 -19.13 5.84
C ARG A 337 1.22 -20.18 6.45
N ASN A 338 1.11 -21.40 5.95
CA ASN A 338 1.92 -22.52 6.43
C ASN A 338 3.42 -22.16 6.51
N ALA A 339 4.02 -22.39 7.68
CA ALA A 339 5.42 -22.10 8.01
C ALA A 339 5.83 -20.62 8.04
N GLU A 340 4.93 -19.67 7.79
CA GLU A 340 5.27 -18.24 7.85
C GLU A 340 5.45 -17.79 9.31
N PHE A 341 4.61 -18.24 10.25
CA PHE A 341 4.66 -17.80 11.65
C PHE A 341 6.02 -18.06 12.31
N GLU A 342 6.54 -19.28 12.15
CA GLU A 342 7.80 -19.72 12.74
C GLU A 342 9.02 -18.98 12.16
N ASN A 343 8.86 -18.39 10.97
CA ASN A 343 9.88 -17.61 10.28
C ASN A 343 9.61 -16.09 10.34
N LYS A 344 8.76 -15.63 11.26
CA LYS A 344 8.35 -14.22 11.39
C LYS A 344 7.80 -13.61 10.08
N GLY A 345 7.06 -14.42 9.33
CA GLY A 345 6.36 -13.99 8.12
C GLY A 345 5.35 -12.87 8.40
N THR A 346 4.95 -12.15 7.37
CA THR A 346 3.80 -11.24 7.44
C THR A 346 2.49 -12.06 7.42
N PRO A 347 1.56 -11.87 8.37
CA PRO A 347 0.29 -12.58 8.37
C PRO A 347 -0.56 -12.15 7.17
N ALA A 348 -1.34 -13.09 6.64
CA ALA A 348 -2.24 -12.83 5.52
C ALA A 348 -3.50 -12.04 5.94
N ASP A 349 -3.86 -12.10 7.23
CA ASP A 349 -4.94 -11.32 7.84
C ASP A 349 -4.69 -11.15 9.35
N VAL A 350 -5.14 -10.02 9.90
CA VAL A 350 -5.11 -9.65 11.32
C VAL A 350 -6.46 -9.08 11.72
N ILE A 351 -7.00 -9.52 12.85
CA ILE A 351 -8.22 -8.96 13.46
C ILE A 351 -8.05 -8.77 14.96
N GLU A 352 -8.75 -7.77 15.49
CA GLU A 352 -8.96 -7.60 16.92
C GLU A 352 -10.38 -8.02 17.31
N ILE A 353 -10.49 -8.89 18.31
CA ILE A 353 -11.76 -9.30 18.89
C ILE A 353 -11.92 -8.61 20.25
N THR A 354 -12.94 -7.76 20.38
CA THR A 354 -13.23 -7.04 21.64
C THR A 354 -14.62 -7.41 22.19
N ASN A 355 -14.98 -6.85 23.35
CA ASN A 355 -16.33 -6.98 23.90
C ASN A 355 -17.35 -6.18 23.09
N ASN A 356 -16.92 -5.03 22.54
CA ASN A 356 -17.79 -4.08 21.86
C ASN A 356 -17.84 -4.31 20.35
N HIS A 357 -16.91 -5.09 19.78
CA HIS A 357 -16.84 -5.40 18.35
C HIS A 357 -16.63 -6.90 18.15
N ALA A 358 -17.57 -7.52 17.44
CA ALA A 358 -17.64 -8.96 17.21
C ALA A 358 -17.04 -9.38 15.85
N ALA A 359 -16.11 -8.61 15.26
CA ALA A 359 -15.41 -9.04 14.06
C ALA A 359 -14.53 -10.26 14.42
N LYS A 360 -15.08 -11.46 14.21
CA LYS A 360 -14.44 -12.75 14.47
C LYS A 360 -14.02 -13.45 13.18
N ASP A 361 -14.15 -12.75 12.05
CA ASP A 361 -14.00 -13.32 10.72
C ASP A 361 -12.67 -12.88 10.11
N LEU A 362 -11.80 -13.86 9.91
CA LEU A 362 -10.66 -13.75 9.04
C LEU A 362 -11.11 -13.98 7.59
N TYR A 363 -10.48 -13.31 6.63
CA TYR A 363 -10.70 -13.55 5.21
C TYR A 363 -9.40 -13.98 4.56
N LEU A 364 -9.37 -15.24 4.13
CA LEU A 364 -8.14 -15.92 3.71
C LEU A 364 -8.32 -16.55 2.33
N ALA A 365 -7.24 -16.58 1.55
CA ALA A 365 -7.21 -17.37 0.32
C ALA A 365 -7.28 -18.87 0.66
N LYS A 366 -7.52 -19.72 -0.35
CA LYS A 366 -7.46 -21.17 -0.17
C LYS A 366 -6.05 -21.58 0.22
N GLY A 367 -5.91 -22.37 1.29
CA GLY A 367 -4.60 -22.72 1.83
C GLY A 367 -4.64 -23.32 3.21
N LYS A 368 -3.46 -23.64 3.75
CA LYS A 368 -3.26 -24.03 5.15
C LYS A 368 -2.68 -22.83 5.90
N TYR A 369 -3.20 -22.59 7.09
CA TYR A 369 -2.84 -21.45 7.92
C TYR A 369 -2.57 -21.87 9.36
N THR A 370 -1.61 -21.20 9.99
CA THR A 370 -1.43 -21.20 11.44
C THR A 370 -2.15 -19.95 11.97
N ILE A 371 -3.16 -20.17 12.81
CA ILE A 371 -3.86 -19.11 13.53
C ILE A 371 -3.19 -18.94 14.88
N VAL A 372 -2.79 -17.71 15.19
CA VAL A 372 -2.16 -17.32 16.45
C VAL A 372 -3.06 -16.32 17.15
N ILE A 373 -3.36 -16.57 18.43
CA ILE A 373 -4.18 -15.69 19.26
C ILE A 373 -3.32 -15.14 20.39
N LYS A 374 -3.24 -13.81 20.48
CA LYS A 374 -2.57 -13.08 21.54
C LYS A 374 -3.56 -12.39 22.47
N ASP A 375 -3.26 -12.38 23.76
CA ASP A 375 -4.01 -11.62 24.77
C ASP A 375 -3.59 -10.14 24.81
N LYS A 376 -4.22 -9.36 25.71
CA LYS A 376 -3.92 -7.93 25.91
C LYS A 376 -2.47 -7.61 26.31
N ASN A 377 -1.69 -8.60 26.76
CA ASN A 377 -0.28 -8.46 27.10
C ASN A 377 0.62 -8.98 25.97
N TYR A 378 0.05 -9.19 24.79
CA TYR A 378 0.70 -9.75 23.59
C TYR A 378 1.23 -11.18 23.76
N GLN A 379 0.79 -11.89 24.81
CA GLN A 379 1.19 -13.28 25.03
C GLN A 379 0.34 -14.21 24.16
N ILE A 380 0.98 -15.18 23.51
CA ILE A 380 0.28 -16.20 22.73
C ILE A 380 -0.45 -17.11 23.71
N ILE A 381 -1.79 -17.12 23.63
CA ILE A 381 -2.64 -17.95 24.48
C ILE A 381 -3.24 -19.15 23.74
N ASP A 382 -3.19 -19.14 22.40
CA ASP A 382 -3.65 -20.24 21.55
C ASP A 382 -2.95 -20.20 20.20
N GLN A 383 -2.68 -21.38 19.64
CA GLN A 383 -2.13 -21.57 18.31
C GLN A 383 -2.68 -22.85 17.72
N TYR A 384 -3.22 -22.80 16.51
CA TYR A 384 -3.77 -23.98 15.85
C TYR A 384 -3.76 -23.85 14.32
N GLN A 385 -3.82 -24.99 13.63
CA GLN A 385 -3.86 -25.02 12.17
C GLN A 385 -5.29 -25.08 11.63
N VAL A 386 -5.53 -24.42 10.50
CA VAL A 386 -6.78 -24.49 9.75
C VAL A 386 -6.51 -24.65 8.25
N LYS A 387 -7.40 -25.37 7.56
CA LYS A 387 -7.41 -25.47 6.09
C LYS A 387 -8.62 -24.74 5.53
N ILE A 388 -8.37 -23.73 4.70
CA ILE A 388 -9.37 -22.96 3.97
C ILE A 388 -9.61 -23.62 2.60
N LYS A 389 -10.85 -24.01 2.33
CA LYS A 389 -11.25 -24.84 1.17
C LYS A 389 -11.69 -24.04 -0.05
#